data_AF-A0A1F4KGP7-F1
#
_entry.id   AF-A0A1F4KGP7-F1
#
_cell.length_a   1.000
_cell.length_b   1.000
_cell.length_c   1.000
_cell.angle_alpha   90.00
_cell.angle_beta   90.00
_cell.angle_gamma   90.00
#
_symmetry.space_group_name_H-M   'P 1'
#
loop_
_entity.id
_entity.type
_entity.pdbx_description
1 polymer ?
#
loop_
_entity_poly.entity_id
_entity_poly.type
_entity_poly.pdbx_seq_one_letter_code
_entity_poly.pdbx_strand_id
1 'polypeptide(L)'
;MSAKAFQRGFTLVELIMVIVIMGVIGGMVAVFMRSPIDAYFASARRAELTDVADTTVRRMARDIRKALPNSLRLPTTGAPSLCVEFIPTKTGGRYRVAGAAANALVFNAVDSSFNMLGDNAALPADQRIVENDLIAIHNLGIPGADAYAQANTDRVSAAPVAVAGVGVFGTETQIATAGRATPYPLESGSNRFHVIPAAEQVVSYVCTNVGTDANGNGTGTLYRRARAFAAPDPQPAACPLVADIPAGTPVLAQNVSTCAFVFNGNNLQRNATLQVNIDLTQSNETVGLFHEIHVNNTP
;
A
#
# COMPACT_ATOMS: atom_id res chain seq x y z
N MET A 1 -26.10 71.69 -50.78
CA MET A 1 -25.28 71.60 -49.56
C MET A 1 -24.83 70.15 -49.41
N SER A 2 -23.59 69.83 -49.77
CA SER A 2 -23.01 68.51 -49.50
C SER A 2 -21.59 68.74 -49.03
N ALA A 3 -21.38 68.63 -47.72
CA ALA A 3 -20.06 68.73 -47.14
C ALA A 3 -19.23 67.51 -47.57
N LYS A 4 -18.18 67.74 -48.37
CA LYS A 4 -17.17 66.70 -48.67
C LYS A 4 -16.38 66.43 -47.40
N ALA A 5 -16.57 65.24 -46.82
CA ALA A 5 -15.70 64.73 -45.78
C ALA A 5 -14.32 64.43 -46.40
N PHE A 6 -13.30 65.20 -46.02
CA PHE A 6 -11.90 64.87 -46.32
C PHE A 6 -11.53 63.64 -45.50
N GLN A 7 -11.30 62.50 -46.15
CA GLN A 7 -10.60 61.38 -45.52
C GLN A 7 -9.17 61.85 -45.20
N ARG A 8 -8.89 62.05 -43.91
CA ARG A 8 -7.54 62.30 -43.41
C ARG A 8 -6.76 60.98 -43.51
N GLY A 9 -5.80 60.91 -44.41
CA GLY A 9 -4.84 59.81 -44.47
C GLY A 9 -3.88 59.86 -43.29
N PHE A 10 -3.57 58.69 -42.74
CA PHE A 10 -2.63 58.51 -41.63
C PHE A 10 -1.21 58.98 -42.03
N THR A 11 -0.52 59.73 -41.17
CA THR A 11 0.86 60.16 -41.48
C THR A 11 1.86 59.06 -41.12
N LEU A 12 3.00 59.00 -41.82
CA LEU A 12 4.07 58.03 -41.53
C LEU A 12 4.59 58.17 -40.08
N VAL A 13 4.61 59.40 -39.56
CA VAL A 13 4.98 59.71 -38.17
C VAL A 13 3.98 59.12 -37.18
N GLU A 14 2.69 59.22 -37.49
CA GLU A 14 1.61 58.65 -36.66
C GLU A 14 1.72 57.11 -36.61
N LEU A 15 2.03 56.46 -37.73
CA LEU A 15 2.26 55.01 -37.78
C LEU A 15 3.45 54.57 -36.92
N ILE A 16 4.59 55.26 -37.04
CA ILE A 16 5.79 54.96 -36.25
C ILE A 16 5.50 55.12 -34.75
N MET A 17 4.83 56.21 -34.37
CA MET A 17 4.49 56.48 -32.97
C MET A 17 3.62 55.36 -32.37
N VAL A 18 2.62 54.86 -33.14
CA VAL A 18 1.76 53.76 -32.70
C VAL A 18 2.54 52.46 -32.50
N ILE A 19 3.43 52.10 -33.43
CA ILE A 19 4.25 50.88 -33.32
C ILE A 19 5.18 50.96 -32.10
N VAL A 20 5.81 52.12 -31.87
CA VAL A 20 6.69 52.34 -30.71
C VAL A 20 5.90 52.24 -29.40
N ILE A 21 4.75 52.89 -29.30
CA ILE A 21 3.89 52.85 -28.10
C ILE A 21 3.39 51.42 -27.84
N MET A 22 2.93 50.71 -28.87
CA MET A 22 2.55 49.30 -28.74
C MET A 22 3.71 48.42 -28.28
N GLY A 23 4.93 48.67 -28.77
CA GLY A 23 6.13 47.96 -28.32
C GLY A 23 6.42 48.17 -26.83
N VAL A 24 6.37 49.41 -26.36
CA VAL A 24 6.61 49.74 -24.93
C VAL A 24 5.53 49.13 -24.03
N ILE A 25 4.26 49.32 -24.37
CA ILE A 25 3.13 48.79 -23.59
C ILE A 25 3.15 47.26 -23.61
N GLY A 26 3.36 46.64 -24.77
CA GLY A 26 3.45 45.20 -24.92
C GLY A 26 4.58 44.59 -24.09
N GLY A 27 5.75 45.23 -24.08
CA GLY A 27 6.88 44.83 -23.24
C GLY A 27 6.57 44.88 -21.75
N MET A 28 5.92 45.97 -21.28
CA MET A 28 5.50 46.08 -19.87
C MET A 28 4.48 45.00 -19.50
N VAL A 29 3.43 44.81 -20.31
CA VAL A 29 2.39 43.81 -20.07
C VAL A 29 2.97 42.40 -20.03
N ALA A 30 3.93 42.07 -20.91
CA ALA A 30 4.56 40.76 -20.93
C ALA A 30 5.29 40.42 -19.62
N VAL A 31 6.02 41.37 -19.03
CA VAL A 31 6.71 41.18 -17.74
C VAL A 31 5.70 41.01 -16.60
N PHE A 32 4.63 41.82 -16.59
CA PHE A 32 3.59 41.73 -15.56
C PHE A 32 2.75 40.46 -15.66
N MET A 33 2.50 39.93 -16.86
CA MET A 33 1.71 38.71 -17.05
C MET A 33 2.50 37.43 -16.75
N ARG A 34 3.84 37.47 -16.84
CA ARG A 34 4.67 36.30 -16.56
C ARG A 34 4.49 35.78 -15.12
N SER A 35 4.51 36.67 -14.13
CA SER A 35 4.44 36.25 -12.72
C SER A 35 3.10 35.57 -12.35
N PRO A 36 1.92 36.10 -12.72
CA PRO A 36 0.65 35.41 -12.50
C PRO A 36 0.55 34.05 -13.21
N ILE A 37 1.12 33.92 -14.42
CA ILE A 37 1.13 32.67 -15.18
C ILE A 37 2.04 31.63 -14.49
N ASP A 38 3.26 32.03 -14.12
CA ASP A 38 4.21 31.16 -13.41
C ASP A 38 3.63 30.73 -12.05
N ALA A 39 2.96 31.63 -11.33
CA ALA A 39 2.28 31.33 -10.07
C ALA A 39 1.11 30.35 -10.26
N TYR A 40 0.35 30.47 -11.34
CA TYR A 40 -0.72 29.53 -11.67
C TYR A 40 -0.16 28.11 -11.90
N PHE A 41 0.91 27.97 -12.70
CA PHE A 41 1.53 26.67 -12.94
C PHE A 41 2.19 26.08 -11.68
N ALA A 42 2.82 26.90 -10.84
CA ALA A 42 3.35 26.46 -9.55
C ALA A 42 2.22 25.95 -8.63
N SER A 43 1.11 26.69 -8.54
CA SER A 43 -0.05 26.26 -7.76
C SER A 43 -0.66 24.96 -8.26
N ALA A 44 -0.76 24.78 -9.58
CA ALA A 44 -1.28 23.54 -10.18
C ALA A 44 -0.38 22.34 -9.88
N ARG A 45 0.94 22.52 -10.01
CA ARG A 45 1.95 21.49 -9.71
C ARG A 45 1.94 21.08 -8.24
N ARG A 46 1.88 22.05 -7.32
CA ARG A 46 1.76 21.78 -5.88
C ARG A 46 0.52 20.94 -5.59
N ALA A 47 -0.62 21.28 -6.20
CA ALA A 47 -1.85 20.54 -6.01
C ALA A 47 -1.72 19.09 -6.49
N GLU A 48 -1.10 18.86 -7.66
CA GLU A 48 -0.85 17.52 -8.20
C GLU A 48 0.08 16.70 -7.28
N LEU A 49 1.23 17.26 -6.89
CA LEU A 49 2.17 16.58 -5.97
C LEU A 49 1.51 16.22 -4.64
N THR A 50 0.66 17.11 -4.12
CA THR A 50 -0.06 16.89 -2.86
C THR A 50 -1.10 15.77 -3.00
N ASP A 51 -1.88 15.75 -4.09
CA ASP A 51 -2.88 14.70 -4.33
C ASP A 51 -2.23 13.31 -4.52
N VAL A 52 -1.11 13.25 -5.24
CA VAL A 52 -0.33 12.01 -5.39
C VAL A 52 0.22 11.54 -4.04
N ALA A 53 0.80 12.44 -3.24
CA ALA A 53 1.33 12.11 -1.91
C ALA A 53 0.23 11.58 -0.98
N ASP A 54 -0.90 12.29 -0.90
CA ASP A 54 -2.03 11.93 -0.04
C ASP A 54 -2.65 10.59 -0.44
N THR A 55 -2.89 10.39 -1.75
CA THR A 55 -3.47 9.15 -2.25
C THR A 55 -2.55 7.96 -2.01
N THR A 56 -1.24 8.15 -2.21
CA THR A 56 -0.22 7.13 -1.96
C THR A 56 -0.23 6.70 -0.50
N VAL A 57 -0.07 7.64 0.43
CA VAL A 57 0.01 7.32 1.86
C VAL A 57 -1.31 6.77 2.40
N ARG A 58 -2.46 7.27 1.96
CA ARG A 58 -3.76 6.71 2.36
C ARG A 58 -3.93 5.28 1.87
N ARG A 59 -3.44 4.95 0.66
CA ARG A 59 -3.42 3.56 0.16
C ARG A 59 -2.51 2.69 1.01
N MET A 60 -1.28 3.14 1.27
CA MET A 60 -0.33 2.42 2.13
C MET A 60 -0.91 2.15 3.52
N ALA A 61 -1.50 3.17 4.16
CA ALA A 61 -2.14 3.04 5.47
C ALA A 61 -3.27 2.02 5.49
N ARG A 62 -4.10 1.95 4.43
CA ARG A 62 -5.16 0.94 4.34
C ARG A 62 -4.61 -0.48 4.22
N ASP A 63 -3.57 -0.66 3.42
CA ASP A 63 -2.96 -1.98 3.22
C ASP A 63 -2.25 -2.46 4.49
N ILE A 64 -1.48 -1.59 5.13
CA ILE A 64 -0.74 -1.90 6.36
C ILE A 64 -1.68 -2.19 7.54
N ARG A 65 -2.84 -1.52 7.63
CA ARG A 65 -3.87 -1.84 8.64
C ARG A 65 -4.44 -3.25 8.48
N LYS A 66 -4.32 -3.85 7.30
CA LYS A 66 -4.71 -5.23 7.00
C LYS A 66 -3.52 -6.19 7.05
N ALA A 67 -2.36 -5.77 7.55
CA ALA A 67 -1.24 -6.67 7.76
C ALA A 67 -1.59 -7.74 8.79
N LEU A 68 -1.09 -8.96 8.57
CA LEU A 68 -1.11 -10.03 9.55
C LEU A 68 -0.35 -9.55 10.80
N PRO A 69 -0.88 -9.76 12.01
CA PRO A 69 -0.21 -9.40 13.26
C PRO A 69 1.24 -9.89 13.28
N ASN A 70 2.19 -9.05 13.71
CA ASN A 70 3.62 -9.38 13.80
C ASN A 70 4.29 -9.80 12.47
N SER A 71 3.73 -9.42 11.31
CA SER A 71 4.34 -9.71 9.99
C SER A 71 5.10 -8.55 9.35
N LEU A 72 4.96 -7.34 9.88
CA LEU A 72 5.64 -6.18 9.31
C LEU A 72 7.12 -6.24 9.68
N ARG A 73 8.00 -6.20 8.67
CA ARG A 73 9.45 -6.17 8.86
C ARG A 73 10.13 -5.21 7.87
N LEU A 74 11.20 -4.59 8.34
CA LEU A 74 12.15 -3.83 7.53
C LEU A 74 13.34 -4.74 7.18
N PRO A 75 14.15 -4.39 6.17
CA PRO A 75 15.41 -5.08 5.95
C PRO A 75 16.36 -4.94 7.14
N THR A 76 17.28 -5.88 7.30
CA THR A 76 18.23 -5.87 8.43
C THR A 76 19.38 -4.89 8.26
N THR A 77 19.62 -4.37 7.05
CA THR A 77 20.69 -3.40 6.74
C THR A 77 20.19 -2.27 5.83
N GLY A 78 20.98 -1.20 5.71
CA GLY A 78 20.68 -0.07 4.82
C GLY A 78 19.72 0.97 5.40
N ALA A 79 19.97 1.43 6.63
CA ALA A 79 19.20 2.52 7.23
C ALA A 79 19.57 3.89 6.60
N PRO A 80 18.60 4.81 6.37
CA PRO A 80 17.15 4.63 6.57
C PRO A 80 16.55 3.66 5.55
N SER A 81 15.59 2.84 5.98
CA SER A 81 15.01 1.82 5.10
C SER A 81 14.20 2.45 3.97
N LEU A 82 14.49 2.06 2.73
CA LEU A 82 13.75 2.47 1.53
C LEU A 82 12.58 1.54 1.20
N CYS A 83 12.32 0.55 2.04
CA CYS A 83 11.24 -0.39 1.84
C CYS A 83 10.71 -0.95 3.15
N VAL A 84 9.50 -1.48 3.07
CA VAL A 84 8.83 -2.18 4.16
C VAL A 84 8.03 -3.33 3.56
N GLU A 85 8.02 -4.49 4.23
CA GLU A 85 7.21 -5.62 3.80
C GLU A 85 6.35 -6.18 4.94
N PHE A 86 5.23 -6.77 4.57
CA PHE A 86 4.26 -7.36 5.46
C PHE A 86 3.45 -8.44 4.73
N ILE A 87 2.78 -9.29 5.49
CA ILE A 87 1.86 -10.29 4.95
C ILE A 87 0.46 -9.66 4.98
N PRO A 88 -0.23 -9.45 3.86
CA PRO A 88 -1.59 -8.92 3.88
C PRO A 88 -2.59 -9.98 4.33
N THR A 89 -3.70 -9.53 4.90
CA THR A 89 -4.87 -10.36 5.19
C THR A 89 -6.09 -9.78 4.47
N LYS A 90 -6.95 -10.66 3.94
CA LYS A 90 -8.23 -10.24 3.34
C LYS A 90 -9.41 -10.40 4.30
N THR A 91 -9.34 -11.38 5.19
CA THR A 91 -10.38 -11.68 6.18
C THR A 91 -9.77 -12.45 7.35
N GLY A 92 -10.60 -12.76 8.34
CA GLY A 92 -10.27 -13.61 9.48
C GLY A 92 -11.56 -14.06 10.16
N GLY A 93 -11.43 -15.05 11.03
CA GLY A 93 -12.60 -15.63 11.70
C GLY A 93 -12.24 -16.26 13.02
N ARG A 94 -13.25 -16.83 13.68
CA ARG A 94 -13.03 -17.69 14.84
C ARG A 94 -13.15 -19.15 14.41
N TYR A 95 -12.18 -19.96 14.77
CA TYR A 95 -12.28 -21.40 14.61
C TYR A 95 -13.05 -21.99 15.80
N ARG A 96 -13.68 -23.14 15.55
CA ARG A 96 -14.39 -23.88 16.58
C ARG A 96 -13.43 -24.66 17.45
N VAL A 97 -13.71 -24.71 18.77
CA VAL A 97 -12.89 -25.40 19.78
C VAL A 97 -13.55 -26.63 20.39
N ALA A 98 -14.88 -26.77 20.30
CA ALA A 98 -15.62 -27.92 20.84
C ALA A 98 -17.02 -28.06 20.22
N GLY A 99 -17.62 -29.26 20.36
CA GLY A 99 -19.03 -29.55 20.05
C GLY A 99 -19.23 -30.87 19.27
N ALA A 100 -20.26 -31.65 19.63
CA ALA A 100 -20.47 -33.01 19.11
C ALA A 100 -20.82 -33.12 17.61
N ALA A 101 -21.29 -32.04 16.98
CA ALA A 101 -21.65 -32.00 15.56
C ALA A 101 -20.62 -31.27 14.69
N ALA A 102 -19.45 -30.92 15.25
CA ALA A 102 -18.72 -29.77 14.79
C ALA A 102 -17.21 -29.99 14.80
N ASN A 103 -16.58 -29.69 13.67
CA ASN A 103 -15.17 -29.96 13.42
C ASN A 103 -14.30 -28.91 14.13
N ALA A 104 -13.83 -29.23 15.33
CA ALA A 104 -12.97 -28.35 16.11
C ALA A 104 -11.52 -28.48 15.66
N LEU A 105 -10.81 -27.37 15.57
CA LEU A 105 -9.40 -27.37 15.21
C LEU A 105 -8.56 -28.03 16.31
N VAL A 106 -7.70 -28.96 15.93
CA VAL A 106 -6.83 -29.71 16.85
C VAL A 106 -5.37 -29.25 16.75
N PHE A 107 -4.68 -29.13 17.90
CA PHE A 107 -3.30 -28.63 17.99
C PHE A 107 -2.27 -29.68 18.45
N ASN A 108 -2.71 -30.85 18.93
CA ASN A 108 -1.84 -31.95 19.32
C ASN A 108 -1.69 -33.04 18.23
N ALA A 109 -2.33 -32.83 17.08
CA ALA A 109 -2.29 -33.72 15.94
C ALA A 109 -2.33 -32.90 14.64
N VAL A 110 -1.92 -33.52 13.54
CA VAL A 110 -2.15 -32.92 12.22
C VAL A 110 -3.65 -32.89 11.98
N ASP A 111 -4.14 -31.72 11.58
CA ASP A 111 -5.52 -31.49 11.21
C ASP A 111 -5.59 -31.03 9.75
N SER A 112 -6.64 -31.45 9.06
CA SER A 112 -6.86 -31.15 7.64
C SER A 112 -8.17 -30.42 7.39
N SER A 113 -8.95 -30.14 8.44
CA SER A 113 -10.14 -29.32 8.32
C SER A 113 -10.61 -28.82 9.67
N PHE A 114 -11.24 -27.65 9.69
CA PHE A 114 -11.90 -27.13 10.89
C PHE A 114 -13.09 -26.26 10.51
N ASN A 115 -14.01 -26.07 11.44
CA ASN A 115 -15.13 -25.16 11.24
C ASN A 115 -14.79 -23.74 11.69
N MET A 116 -15.08 -22.78 10.82
CA MET A 116 -15.19 -21.36 11.14
C MET A 116 -16.59 -21.05 11.64
N LEU A 117 -16.68 -20.25 12.71
CA LEU A 117 -17.92 -19.65 13.18
C LEU A 117 -18.34 -18.53 12.21
N GLY A 118 -19.39 -18.79 11.43
CA GLY A 118 -19.95 -17.86 10.44
C GLY A 118 -20.07 -18.46 9.04
N ASP A 119 -20.80 -17.76 8.17
CA ASP A 119 -21.06 -18.15 6.79
C ASP A 119 -20.11 -17.41 5.82
N ASN A 120 -19.20 -18.15 5.19
CA ASN A 120 -18.28 -17.63 4.19
C ASN A 120 -19.01 -17.13 2.93
N ALA A 121 -20.15 -17.73 2.56
CA ALA A 121 -20.92 -17.28 1.40
C ALA A 121 -21.59 -15.91 1.63
N ALA A 122 -21.86 -15.56 2.90
CA ALA A 122 -22.40 -14.27 3.27
C ALA A 122 -21.37 -13.13 3.25
N LEU A 123 -20.07 -13.44 3.19
CA LEU A 123 -19.03 -12.42 3.07
C LEU A 123 -19.04 -11.76 1.67
N PRO A 124 -18.65 -10.48 1.57
CA PRO A 124 -18.36 -9.84 0.28
C PRO A 124 -17.36 -10.66 -0.55
N ALA A 125 -17.53 -10.68 -1.87
CA ALA A 125 -16.77 -11.57 -2.76
C ALA A 125 -15.24 -11.43 -2.62
N ASP A 126 -14.74 -10.23 -2.33
CA ASP A 126 -13.32 -9.92 -2.09
C ASP A 126 -12.79 -10.43 -0.75
N GLN A 127 -13.67 -10.73 0.21
CA GLN A 127 -13.34 -11.22 1.55
C GLN A 127 -13.63 -12.71 1.72
N ARG A 128 -14.31 -13.35 0.77
CA ARG A 128 -14.57 -14.79 0.82
C ARG A 128 -13.27 -15.57 0.84
N ILE A 129 -13.21 -16.55 1.73
CA ILE A 129 -12.18 -17.58 1.75
C ILE A 129 -12.42 -18.48 0.54
N VAL A 130 -11.38 -18.73 -0.23
CA VAL A 130 -11.40 -19.57 -1.44
C VAL A 130 -10.24 -20.55 -1.41
N GLU A 131 -10.29 -21.53 -2.31
CA GLU A 131 -9.18 -22.44 -2.54
C GLU A 131 -7.87 -21.68 -2.78
N ASN A 132 -6.75 -22.22 -2.31
CA ASN A 132 -5.40 -21.67 -2.40
C ASN A 132 -5.06 -20.47 -1.50
N ASP A 133 -6.02 -19.91 -0.76
CA ASP A 133 -5.70 -19.00 0.33
C ASP A 133 -4.86 -19.70 1.41
N LEU A 134 -4.13 -18.93 2.21
CA LEU A 134 -3.43 -19.47 3.38
C LEU A 134 -4.14 -19.03 4.66
N ILE A 135 -4.41 -20.00 5.53
CA ILE A 135 -4.85 -19.75 6.89
C ILE A 135 -3.61 -19.56 7.76
N ALA A 136 -3.56 -18.48 8.54
CA ALA A 136 -2.54 -18.23 9.54
C ALA A 136 -3.16 -18.25 10.94
N ILE A 137 -2.59 -19.05 11.83
CA ILE A 137 -3.09 -19.18 13.20
C ILE A 137 -2.04 -18.66 14.16
N HIS A 138 -2.46 -17.73 15.02
CA HIS A 138 -1.66 -17.16 16.10
C HIS A 138 -0.24 -16.73 15.68
N ASN A 139 -0.13 -15.78 14.74
CA ASN A 139 1.16 -15.29 14.26
C ASN A 139 1.86 -14.40 15.29
N LEU A 140 2.90 -14.94 15.91
CA LEU A 140 3.70 -14.26 16.91
C LEU A 140 4.97 -13.62 16.34
N GLY A 141 5.35 -13.97 15.10
CA GLY A 141 6.57 -13.48 14.46
C GLY A 141 7.85 -13.97 15.15
N ILE A 142 7.78 -15.11 15.85
CA ILE A 142 8.90 -15.77 16.54
C ILE A 142 9.12 -17.17 15.96
N PRO A 143 10.32 -17.75 16.12
CA PRO A 143 10.60 -19.12 15.69
C PRO A 143 9.54 -20.11 16.17
N GLY A 144 9.00 -20.91 15.25
CA GLY A 144 7.93 -21.87 15.54
C GLY A 144 6.50 -21.34 15.44
N ALA A 145 6.29 -20.01 15.41
CA ALA A 145 4.97 -19.37 15.24
C ALA A 145 5.06 -18.12 14.33
N ASP A 146 5.81 -18.26 13.24
CA ASP A 146 6.05 -17.23 12.23
C ASP A 146 5.53 -17.69 10.85
N ALA A 147 4.66 -16.88 10.27
CA ALA A 147 4.05 -17.11 8.98
C ALA A 147 5.05 -17.02 7.81
N TYR A 148 6.13 -16.23 7.91
CA TYR A 148 7.19 -16.24 6.90
C TYR A 148 7.95 -17.56 6.87
N ALA A 149 8.11 -18.19 8.04
CA ALA A 149 8.65 -19.54 8.15
C ALA A 149 7.64 -20.64 7.80
N GLN A 150 6.39 -20.27 7.45
CA GLN A 150 5.27 -21.18 7.23
C GLN A 150 5.02 -22.13 8.42
N ALA A 151 5.42 -21.70 9.62
CA ALA A 151 5.40 -22.52 10.82
C ALA A 151 4.00 -22.60 11.48
N ASN A 152 3.10 -21.72 11.07
CA ASN A 152 1.73 -21.61 11.59
C ASN A 152 0.71 -21.30 10.48
N THR A 153 1.06 -21.61 9.23
CA THR A 153 0.18 -21.45 8.08
C THR A 153 -0.18 -22.79 7.44
N ASP A 154 -1.35 -22.84 6.81
CA ASP A 154 -1.80 -23.98 6.00
C ASP A 154 -2.61 -23.48 4.80
N ARG A 155 -2.54 -24.20 3.68
CA ARG A 155 -3.26 -23.84 2.45
C ARG A 155 -4.67 -24.39 2.48
N VAL A 156 -5.65 -23.57 2.10
CA VAL A 156 -7.02 -24.02 1.84
C VAL A 156 -7.03 -24.92 0.60
N SER A 157 -7.47 -26.18 0.76
CA SER A 157 -7.37 -27.22 -0.28
C SER A 157 -8.59 -27.33 -1.19
N ALA A 158 -9.72 -26.75 -0.79
CA ALA A 158 -10.94 -26.71 -1.58
C ALA A 158 -11.81 -25.51 -1.18
N ALA A 159 -12.80 -25.17 -2.01
CA ALA A 159 -13.79 -24.15 -1.68
C ALA A 159 -14.46 -24.46 -0.32
N PRO A 160 -14.51 -23.50 0.64
CA PRO A 160 -15.13 -23.72 1.93
C PRO A 160 -16.62 -24.07 1.82
N VAL A 161 -17.09 -24.99 2.66
CA VAL A 161 -18.43 -25.58 2.57
C VAL A 161 -19.28 -25.15 3.76
N ALA A 162 -20.50 -24.70 3.52
CA ALA A 162 -21.44 -24.39 4.59
C ALA A 162 -21.85 -25.67 5.35
N VAL A 163 -21.74 -25.64 6.67
CA VAL A 163 -22.21 -26.71 7.55
C VAL A 163 -23.51 -26.24 8.18
N ALA A 164 -24.62 -26.81 7.70
CA ALA A 164 -25.95 -26.54 8.23
C ALA A 164 -26.21 -27.40 9.49
N GLY A 165 -27.02 -26.89 10.40
CA GLY A 165 -27.53 -27.67 11.53
C GLY A 165 -26.58 -27.81 12.72
N VAL A 166 -25.56 -26.96 12.86
CA VAL A 166 -24.62 -26.95 14.01
C VAL A 166 -25.25 -26.27 15.25
N GLY A 167 -26.45 -26.69 15.63
CA GLY A 167 -27.17 -26.22 16.82
C GLY A 167 -27.75 -24.79 16.73
N VAL A 168 -27.88 -24.11 17.87
CA VAL A 168 -28.55 -22.80 18.05
C VAL A 168 -27.75 -21.62 17.45
N PHE A 169 -26.53 -21.87 16.93
CA PHE A 169 -25.55 -20.83 16.61
C PHE A 169 -25.50 -20.39 15.13
N GLY A 170 -26.42 -20.84 14.29
CA GLY A 170 -26.49 -20.48 12.87
C GLY A 170 -25.56 -21.31 11.98
N THR A 171 -25.32 -20.85 10.75
CA THR A 171 -24.48 -21.53 9.75
C THR A 171 -23.00 -21.39 10.06
N GLU A 172 -22.28 -22.50 10.02
CA GLU A 172 -20.81 -22.54 10.05
C GLU A 172 -20.24 -22.78 8.66
N THR A 173 -18.94 -22.53 8.50
CA THR A 173 -18.21 -22.90 7.29
C THR A 173 -17.09 -23.85 7.64
N GLN A 174 -17.09 -25.04 7.05
CA GLN A 174 -15.95 -25.93 7.09
C GLN A 174 -14.87 -25.44 6.12
N ILE A 175 -13.67 -25.25 6.65
CA ILE A 175 -12.46 -24.95 5.90
C ILE A 175 -11.66 -26.23 5.82
N ALA A 176 -11.50 -26.77 4.61
CA ALA A 176 -10.56 -27.86 4.35
C ALA A 176 -9.19 -27.27 4.03
N THR A 177 -8.15 -27.81 4.66
CA THR A 177 -6.77 -27.42 4.40
C THR A 177 -6.00 -28.56 3.74
N ALA A 178 -4.82 -28.27 3.19
CA ALA A 178 -3.96 -29.26 2.55
C ALA A 178 -3.38 -30.24 3.58
N GLY A 179 -3.45 -29.90 4.86
CA GLY A 179 -2.90 -30.66 5.96
C GLY A 179 -1.43 -30.30 6.14
N ARG A 180 -1.12 -29.72 7.30
CA ARG A 180 0.27 -29.43 7.67
C ARG A 180 1.01 -30.73 7.97
N ALA A 181 2.31 -30.78 7.67
CA ALA A 181 3.16 -31.91 8.08
C ALA A 181 3.32 -31.99 9.62
N THR A 182 3.12 -30.87 10.32
CA THR A 182 3.17 -30.76 11.77
C THR A 182 1.91 -30.08 12.30
N PRO A 183 1.46 -30.38 13.53
CA PRO A 183 0.34 -29.69 14.17
C PRO A 183 0.57 -28.18 14.25
N TYR A 184 -0.51 -27.39 14.30
CA TYR A 184 -0.38 -25.96 14.61
C TYR A 184 0.34 -25.78 15.95
N PRO A 185 1.31 -24.86 16.02
CA PRO A 185 2.23 -24.78 17.15
C PRO A 185 1.53 -24.30 18.43
N LEU A 186 0.59 -23.37 18.30
CA LEU A 186 -0.05 -22.66 19.41
C LEU A 186 -1.49 -22.29 19.06
N GLU A 187 -2.37 -22.42 20.04
CA GLU A 187 -3.75 -21.95 19.95
C GLU A 187 -3.80 -20.42 20.10
N SER A 188 -4.70 -19.76 19.36
CA SER A 188 -4.98 -18.35 19.62
C SER A 188 -5.82 -18.22 20.87
N GLY A 189 -5.40 -17.39 21.83
CA GLY A 189 -6.16 -17.16 23.07
C GLY A 189 -7.57 -16.58 22.88
N SER A 190 -7.92 -16.13 21.66
CA SER A 190 -9.27 -15.70 21.28
C SER A 190 -9.91 -16.56 20.18
N ASN A 191 -9.33 -17.73 19.92
CA ASN A 191 -9.70 -18.72 18.91
C ASN A 191 -9.79 -18.13 17.50
N ARG A 192 -8.87 -17.21 17.15
CA ARG A 192 -8.86 -16.52 15.86
C ARG A 192 -7.89 -17.14 14.86
N PHE A 193 -8.24 -17.01 13.59
CA PHE A 193 -7.34 -17.21 12.47
C PHE A 193 -7.46 -16.03 11.50
N HIS A 194 -6.44 -15.86 10.67
CA HIS A 194 -6.37 -14.85 9.62
C HIS A 194 -6.21 -15.53 8.27
N VAL A 195 -6.66 -14.86 7.20
CA VAL A 195 -6.64 -15.40 5.84
C VAL A 195 -5.76 -14.51 4.97
N ILE A 196 -4.67 -15.08 4.49
CA ILE A 196 -3.73 -14.49 3.56
C ILE A 196 -4.19 -14.85 2.15
N PRO A 197 -4.45 -13.86 1.28
CA PRO A 197 -4.96 -14.12 -0.07
C PRO A 197 -3.93 -14.86 -0.93
N ALA A 198 -4.41 -15.83 -1.72
CA ALA A 198 -3.55 -16.57 -2.66
C ALA A 198 -2.82 -15.67 -3.68
N ALA A 199 -3.48 -14.58 -4.10
CA ALA A 199 -2.98 -13.67 -5.13
C ALA A 199 -1.82 -12.79 -4.66
N GLU A 200 -1.73 -12.48 -3.37
CA GLU A 200 -0.72 -11.58 -2.80
C GLU A 200 -0.33 -12.07 -1.40
N GLN A 201 0.73 -12.89 -1.29
CA GLN A 201 1.09 -13.50 0.00
C GLN A 201 2.03 -12.62 0.83
N VAL A 202 2.91 -11.87 0.17
CA VAL A 202 3.76 -10.85 0.79
C VAL A 202 3.69 -9.57 -0.04
N VAL A 203 3.39 -8.45 0.60
CA VAL A 203 3.35 -7.13 -0.02
C VAL A 203 4.50 -6.29 0.52
N SER A 204 5.18 -5.59 -0.37
CA SER A 204 6.26 -4.68 -0.04
C SER A 204 6.10 -3.34 -0.74
N TYR A 205 6.32 -2.25 0.00
CA TYR A 205 6.51 -0.92 -0.56
C TYR A 205 8.00 -0.70 -0.76
N VAL A 206 8.42 -0.31 -1.96
CA VAL A 206 9.84 -0.17 -2.31
C VAL A 206 10.07 1.14 -3.05
N CYS A 207 10.90 2.00 -2.47
CA CYS A 207 11.41 3.19 -3.11
C CYS A 207 12.74 2.87 -3.81
N THR A 208 12.83 3.20 -5.10
CA THR A 208 14.05 2.98 -5.89
C THR A 208 14.54 4.29 -6.49
N ASN A 209 15.86 4.46 -6.66
CA ASN A 209 16.49 5.62 -7.28
C ASN A 209 16.09 6.98 -6.67
N VAL A 210 15.87 7.03 -5.35
CA VAL A 210 15.54 8.29 -4.68
C VAL A 210 16.69 9.29 -4.80
N GLY A 211 16.36 10.55 -5.03
CA GLY A 211 17.31 11.63 -5.28
C GLY A 211 16.68 12.74 -6.12
N THR A 212 17.48 13.76 -6.46
CA THR A 212 17.03 14.89 -7.28
C THR A 212 17.98 15.08 -8.45
N ASP A 213 17.46 15.25 -9.66
CA ASP A 213 18.24 15.53 -10.86
C ASP A 213 18.70 17.00 -10.92
N ALA A 214 19.53 17.33 -11.91
CA ALA A 214 20.01 18.70 -12.12
C ALA A 214 18.90 19.70 -12.50
N ASN A 215 17.73 19.22 -12.92
CA ASN A 215 16.57 20.04 -13.27
C ASN A 215 15.64 20.26 -12.07
N GLY A 216 15.97 19.73 -10.89
CA GLY A 216 15.15 19.83 -9.70
C GLY A 216 13.95 18.89 -9.69
N ASN A 217 14.00 17.76 -10.38
CA ASN A 217 12.96 16.71 -10.32
C ASN A 217 13.46 15.52 -9.50
N GLY A 218 12.57 14.91 -8.73
CA GLY A 218 12.87 13.66 -8.04
C GLY A 218 13.12 12.54 -9.04
N THR A 219 14.13 11.70 -8.79
CA THR A 219 14.49 10.58 -9.66
C THR A 219 13.83 9.26 -9.26
N GLY A 220 13.24 9.23 -8.06
CA GLY A 220 12.78 8.00 -7.47
C GLY A 220 11.37 7.59 -7.89
N THR A 221 11.11 6.30 -7.74
CA THR A 221 9.78 5.70 -7.96
C THR A 221 9.43 4.82 -6.75
N LEU A 222 8.19 4.94 -6.27
CA LEU A 222 7.63 4.11 -5.22
C LEU A 222 6.74 3.03 -5.84
N TYR A 223 7.11 1.78 -5.61
CA TYR A 223 6.38 0.61 -6.08
C TYR A 223 5.60 -0.06 -4.94
N ARG A 224 4.44 -0.61 -5.28
CA ARG A 224 3.76 -1.62 -4.46
C ARG A 224 3.96 -2.99 -5.11
N ARG A 225 4.88 -3.77 -4.56
CA ARG A 225 5.23 -5.11 -5.07
C ARG A 225 4.52 -6.18 -4.24
N ALA A 226 3.99 -7.20 -4.91
CA ALA A 226 3.47 -8.41 -4.30
C ALA A 226 4.31 -9.62 -4.75
N ARG A 227 4.53 -10.58 -3.87
CA ARG A 227 5.18 -11.86 -4.18
C ARG A 227 4.52 -13.02 -3.43
N ALA A 228 4.79 -14.24 -3.90
CA ALA A 228 4.56 -15.45 -3.13
C ALA A 228 5.62 -15.61 -2.02
N PHE A 229 5.32 -16.41 -1.00
CA PHE A 229 6.32 -16.82 -0.01
C PHE A 229 7.48 -17.56 -0.67
N ALA A 230 8.71 -17.24 -0.25
CA ALA A 230 9.87 -18.07 -0.53
C ALA A 230 9.95 -19.26 0.44
N ALA A 231 10.67 -20.32 0.08
CA ALA A 231 10.92 -21.47 0.94
C ALA A 231 12.44 -21.69 1.08
N PRO A 232 13.09 -21.20 2.16
CA PRO A 232 12.55 -20.36 3.25
C PRO A 232 12.35 -18.88 2.83
N ASP A 233 11.54 -18.13 3.57
CA ASP A 233 11.34 -16.67 3.41
C ASP A 233 12.03 -15.86 4.54
N PRO A 234 13.37 -15.80 4.54
CA PRO A 234 14.10 -15.06 5.57
C PRO A 234 13.82 -13.56 5.46
N GLN A 235 14.02 -12.85 6.57
CA GLN A 235 13.97 -11.39 6.57
C GLN A 235 15.01 -10.84 5.58
N PRO A 236 14.63 -9.91 4.67
CA PRO A 236 15.54 -9.36 3.68
C PRO A 236 16.72 -8.64 4.32
N ALA A 237 17.91 -8.80 3.75
CA ALA A 237 19.07 -8.04 4.19
C ALA A 237 19.01 -6.58 3.75
N ALA A 238 18.51 -6.32 2.54
CA ALA A 238 18.41 -4.99 1.94
C ALA A 238 17.12 -4.84 1.13
N CYS A 239 16.80 -3.60 0.75
CA CYS A 239 15.69 -3.33 -0.16
C CYS A 239 15.98 -3.78 -1.59
N PRO A 240 14.96 -4.24 -2.34
CA PRO A 240 15.11 -4.54 -3.76
C PRO A 240 15.58 -3.31 -4.55
N LEU A 241 16.49 -3.53 -5.50
CA LEU A 241 16.90 -2.51 -6.47
C LEU A 241 15.91 -2.48 -7.65
N VAL A 242 16.02 -1.47 -8.53
CA VAL A 242 15.17 -1.36 -9.73
C VAL A 242 15.18 -2.63 -10.57
N ALA A 243 16.34 -3.26 -10.72
CA ALA A 243 16.50 -4.49 -11.50
C ALA A 243 15.73 -5.69 -10.90
N ASP A 244 15.42 -5.64 -9.61
CA ASP A 244 14.68 -6.68 -8.90
C ASP A 244 13.16 -6.46 -8.92
N ILE A 245 12.70 -5.32 -9.44
CA ILE A 245 11.28 -4.99 -9.57
C ILE A 245 10.75 -5.59 -10.87
N PRO A 246 9.81 -6.56 -10.80
CA PRO A 246 9.23 -7.16 -12.00
C PRO A 246 8.53 -6.12 -12.88
N ALA A 247 8.58 -6.31 -14.20
CA ALA A 247 7.82 -5.51 -15.14
C ALA A 247 6.31 -5.59 -14.82
N GLY A 248 5.61 -4.46 -14.92
CA GLY A 248 4.19 -4.36 -14.57
C GLY A 248 3.90 -4.22 -13.07
N THR A 249 4.92 -4.11 -12.21
CA THR A 249 4.71 -3.78 -10.80
C THR A 249 4.00 -2.42 -10.67
N PRO A 250 2.90 -2.31 -9.91
CA PRO A 250 2.19 -1.05 -9.72
C PRO A 250 3.08 0.07 -9.17
N VAL A 251 3.11 1.19 -9.90
CA VAL A 251 3.72 2.45 -9.44
C VAL A 251 2.69 3.23 -8.65
N LEU A 252 3.06 3.68 -7.45
CA LEU A 252 2.21 4.52 -6.61
C LEU A 252 2.55 6.00 -6.74
N ALA A 253 3.84 6.32 -6.76
CA ALA A 253 4.32 7.68 -6.92
C ALA A 253 5.61 7.69 -7.74
N GLN A 254 5.76 8.74 -8.54
CA GLN A 254 6.99 9.10 -9.24
C GLN A 254 7.53 10.40 -8.65
N ASN A 255 8.72 10.83 -9.09
CA ASN A 255 9.37 12.03 -8.59
C ASN A 255 9.71 11.97 -7.10
N VAL A 256 9.97 10.78 -6.56
CA VAL A 256 10.34 10.58 -5.16
C VAL A 256 11.78 11.05 -4.95
N SER A 257 11.97 12.11 -4.18
CA SER A 257 13.28 12.66 -3.84
C SER A 257 13.84 12.10 -2.54
N THR A 258 12.97 11.87 -1.55
CA THR A 258 13.30 11.22 -0.29
C THR A 258 12.27 10.14 0.03
N CYS A 259 12.72 9.04 0.62
CA CYS A 259 11.85 8.00 1.15
C CYS A 259 12.50 7.37 2.38
N ALA A 260 11.75 7.20 3.46
CA ALA A 260 12.21 6.50 4.65
C ALA A 260 11.05 5.83 5.38
N PHE A 261 11.28 4.57 5.76
CA PHE A 261 10.41 3.78 6.62
C PHE A 261 11.09 3.55 7.96
N VAL A 262 10.37 3.87 9.05
CA VAL A 262 10.81 3.58 10.42
C VAL A 262 9.71 2.80 11.10
N PHE A 263 10.03 1.59 11.55
CA PHE A 263 9.08 0.73 12.24
C PHE A 263 9.47 0.60 13.71
N ASN A 264 8.59 1.07 14.58
CA ASN A 264 8.73 0.95 16.02
C ASN A 264 7.72 -0.09 16.51
N GLY A 265 8.11 -1.36 16.39
CA GLY A 265 7.33 -2.49 16.87
C GLY A 265 8.20 -3.58 17.45
N ASN A 266 7.70 -4.24 18.49
CA ASN A 266 8.24 -5.48 19.02
C ASN A 266 7.10 -6.51 19.08
N ASN A 267 7.43 -7.80 18.95
CA ASN A 267 6.51 -8.94 18.96
C ASN A 267 5.69 -9.04 20.27
N LEU A 268 6.09 -8.32 21.32
CA LEU A 268 5.42 -8.26 22.64
C LEU A 268 4.43 -7.09 22.78
N GLN A 269 4.35 -6.19 21.80
CA GLN A 269 3.47 -5.03 21.84
C GLN A 269 2.24 -5.26 20.97
N ARG A 270 1.04 -5.07 21.55
CA ARG A 270 -0.24 -5.21 20.83
C ARG A 270 -0.43 -4.17 19.72
N ASN A 271 0.22 -3.03 19.86
CA ASN A 271 0.20 -1.94 18.89
C ASN A 271 1.65 -1.60 18.53
N ALA A 272 1.91 -1.46 17.24
CA ALA A 272 3.16 -0.91 16.72
C ALA A 272 2.86 0.28 15.81
N THR A 273 3.87 1.10 15.54
CA THR A 273 3.73 2.21 14.59
C THR A 273 4.76 2.13 13.48
N LEU A 274 4.28 2.31 12.24
CA LEU A 274 5.13 2.55 11.08
C LEU A 274 5.06 4.02 10.74
N GLN A 275 6.21 4.69 10.79
CA GLN A 275 6.39 6.03 10.29
C GLN A 275 6.86 5.96 8.83
N VAL A 276 6.21 6.74 7.98
CA VAL A 276 6.47 6.84 6.55
C VAL A 276 6.78 8.30 6.24
N ASN A 277 7.98 8.54 5.70
CA ASN A 277 8.43 9.85 5.22
C ASN A 277 8.68 9.76 3.73
N ILE A 278 7.93 10.52 2.94
CA ILE A 278 8.08 10.55 1.48
C ILE A 278 8.08 12.01 1.02
N ASP A 279 9.10 12.40 0.28
CA ASP A 279 9.17 13.69 -0.39
C ASP A 279 9.02 13.47 -1.90
N LEU A 280 8.12 14.25 -2.52
CA LEU A 280 7.96 14.32 -3.97
C LEU A 280 8.47 15.68 -4.46
N THR A 281 9.37 15.69 -5.43
CA THR A 281 9.98 16.93 -5.94
C THR A 281 9.82 17.07 -7.45
N GLN A 282 9.31 18.19 -7.93
CA GLN A 282 9.21 18.48 -9.36
C GLN A 282 9.52 19.94 -9.64
N SER A 283 10.46 20.21 -10.54
CA SER A 283 10.90 21.57 -10.92
C SER A 283 11.29 22.45 -9.71
N ASN A 284 12.09 21.90 -8.79
CA ASN A 284 12.55 22.49 -7.53
C ASN A 284 11.45 22.75 -6.48
N GLU A 285 10.22 22.29 -6.72
CA GLU A 285 9.15 22.31 -5.73
C GLU A 285 9.05 20.96 -5.04
N THR A 286 9.07 20.94 -3.71
CA THR A 286 8.99 19.72 -2.91
C THR A 286 7.74 19.73 -2.04
N VAL A 287 7.00 18.62 -2.07
CA VAL A 287 5.93 18.30 -1.12
C VAL A 287 6.38 17.10 -0.32
N GLY A 288 6.55 17.29 0.99
CA GLY A 288 6.89 16.23 1.94
C GLY A 288 5.67 15.78 2.71
N LEU A 289 5.54 14.47 2.89
CA LEU A 289 4.48 13.85 3.66
C LEU A 289 5.07 12.95 4.75
N PHE A 290 4.68 13.26 5.98
CA PHE A 290 4.92 12.45 7.16
C PHE A 290 3.61 11.77 7.55
N HIS A 291 3.63 10.45 7.74
CA HIS A 291 2.46 9.73 8.22
C HIS A 291 2.83 8.60 9.18
N GLU A 292 2.11 8.53 10.29
CA GLU A 292 2.22 7.45 11.26
C GLU A 292 1.03 6.50 11.13
N ILE A 293 1.32 5.24 10.85
CA ILE A 293 0.34 4.19 10.64
C ILE A 293 0.37 3.25 11.83
N HIS A 294 -0.74 3.16 12.56
CA HIS A 294 -0.90 2.15 13.59
C HIS A 294 -1.06 0.76 12.97
N VAL A 295 -0.27 -0.18 13.48
CA VAL A 295 -0.27 -1.60 13.11
C VAL A 295 -0.86 -2.40 14.26
N ASN A 296 -1.85 -3.24 13.95
CA ASN A 296 -2.49 -4.10 14.93
C ASN A 296 -1.71 -5.42 15.06
N ASN A 297 -1.06 -5.63 16.21
CA ASN A 297 -0.31 -6.84 16.55
C ASN A 297 -1.08 -7.69 17.57
N THR A 298 -2.39 -7.88 17.37
CA THR A 298 -3.20 -8.84 18.14
C THR A 298 -3.46 -10.12 17.33
N PRO A 299 -2.65 -11.17 17.50
CA PRO A 299 -2.81 -12.45 16.80
C PRO A 299 -3.95 -13.35 17.30
#